data_AF-A0A3B0XQY7-F1
#
_entry.id   AF-A0A3B0XQY7-F1
#
_cell.length_a   1.000
_cell.length_b   1.000
_cell.length_c   1.000
_cell.angle_alpha   90.00
_cell.angle_beta   90.00
_cell.angle_gamma   90.00
#
_symmetry.space_group_name_H-M   'P 1'
#
loop_
_entity.id
_entity.type
_entity.pdbx_description
1 polymer ?
#
loop_
_entity_poly.entity_id
_entity_poly.type
_entity_poly.pdbx_seq_one_letter_code
_entity_poly.pdbx_strand_id
1 'polypeptide(L)'
;MRKRKNSSVSIMFVGALFMLSLTPLAQADSIDKKLEQCKQSFSVAHNKDSTQKVAVAAQLKHLKLMKEIIHELNVKNADKKMTNDELQQNVMVMSHLLEMLVTENLNKKENSWNLNY
;
A
#
# COMPACT_ATOMS: atom_id res chain seq x y z
N MET A 1 46.41 -29.79 20.21
CA MET A 1 44.97 -30.03 20.45
C MET A 1 44.19 -29.82 19.14
N ARG A 2 43.15 -30.64 18.91
CA ARG A 2 42.46 -30.85 17.62
C ARG A 2 41.33 -29.83 17.33
N LYS A 3 41.29 -29.40 16.06
CA LYS A 3 40.17 -29.18 15.10
C LYS A 3 38.92 -28.31 15.44
N ARG A 4 38.71 -27.36 14.52
CA ARG A 4 37.54 -26.59 14.05
C ARG A 4 36.14 -27.22 14.22
N LYS A 5 35.12 -26.35 14.34
CA LYS A 5 33.81 -26.51 13.67
C LYS A 5 33.23 -25.16 13.26
N ASN A 6 33.08 -24.99 11.95
CA ASN A 6 32.24 -23.99 11.30
C ASN A 6 30.76 -24.30 11.56
N SER A 7 29.89 -23.28 11.56
CA SER A 7 28.51 -23.48 11.13
C SER A 7 28.01 -22.22 10.43
N SER A 8 28.08 -22.25 9.10
CA SER A 8 27.30 -21.40 8.20
C SER A 8 25.88 -21.94 8.13
N VAL A 9 24.87 -21.08 8.17
CA VAL A 9 23.56 -21.41 7.61
C VAL A 9 23.22 -20.36 6.57
N SER A 10 23.33 -20.82 5.33
CA SER A 10 22.82 -20.23 4.11
C SER A 10 21.32 -20.45 4.04
N ILE A 11 20.54 -19.42 3.72
CA ILE A 11 19.22 -19.60 3.10
C ILE A 11 19.18 -18.68 1.88
N MET A 12 19.54 -19.28 0.74
CA MET A 12 19.05 -18.83 -0.56
C MET A 12 17.54 -19.12 -0.62
N PHE A 13 16.76 -18.14 -1.06
CA PHE A 13 15.56 -18.43 -1.84
C PHE A 13 15.63 -17.67 -3.15
N VAL A 14 15.65 -18.45 -4.22
CA VAL A 14 15.62 -18.05 -5.62
C VAL A 14 14.18 -17.70 -5.98
N GLY A 15 14.00 -16.60 -6.70
CA GLY A 15 12.77 -16.26 -7.40
C GLY A 15 13.09 -15.34 -8.58
N ALA A 16 13.62 -15.92 -9.65
CA ALA A 16 13.73 -15.27 -10.95
C ALA A 16 12.34 -15.17 -11.63
N LEU A 17 12.23 -14.24 -12.59
CA LEU A 17 11.11 -13.90 -13.52
C LEU A 17 10.58 -12.48 -13.20
N PHE A 18 10.75 -11.46 -14.05
CA PHE A 18 10.52 -11.38 -15.49
C PHE A 18 11.37 -10.27 -16.14
N MET A 19 12.03 -10.58 -17.25
CA MET A 19 12.33 -9.60 -18.30
C MET A 19 11.11 -9.54 -19.22
N LEU A 20 10.49 -8.37 -19.43
CA LEU A 20 9.82 -8.04 -20.70
C LEU A 20 9.33 -6.59 -20.80
N SER A 21 9.71 -5.99 -21.92
CA SER A 21 9.03 -4.94 -22.72
C SER A 21 9.09 -3.46 -22.32
N LEU A 22 9.56 -2.69 -23.31
CA LEU A 22 9.70 -1.24 -23.39
C LEU A 22 8.36 -0.51 -23.63
N THR A 23 8.15 0.56 -22.84
CA THR A 23 7.48 1.86 -23.12
C THR A 23 5.97 1.94 -23.44
N PRO A 24 5.24 3.01 -23.02
CA PRO A 24 5.66 4.21 -22.27
C PRO A 24 4.95 4.31 -20.90
N LEU A 25 5.58 3.84 -19.82
CA LEU A 25 4.96 3.76 -18.48
C LEU A 25 5.34 4.90 -17.51
N ALA A 26 5.81 6.05 -18.03
CA ALA A 26 6.43 7.08 -17.20
C ALA A 26 5.48 7.77 -16.18
N GLN A 27 4.16 7.55 -16.25
CA GLN A 27 3.17 8.14 -15.32
C GLN A 27 2.34 7.12 -14.53
N ALA A 28 2.37 5.82 -14.85
CA ALA A 28 1.78 4.77 -13.99
C ALA A 28 2.68 4.51 -12.78
N ASP A 29 3.99 4.64 -12.98
CA ASP A 29 5.03 4.50 -11.96
C ASP A 29 4.84 5.39 -10.72
N SER A 30 4.11 6.52 -10.81
CA SER A 30 3.86 7.39 -9.65
C SER A 30 2.70 6.90 -8.79
N ILE A 31 1.57 6.53 -9.39
CA ILE A 31 0.37 6.12 -8.67
C ILE A 31 0.59 4.76 -7.99
N ASP A 32 1.20 3.81 -8.68
CA ASP A 32 1.44 2.47 -8.13
C ASP A 32 2.39 2.53 -6.92
N LYS A 33 3.45 3.34 -7.00
CA LYS A 33 4.37 3.57 -5.87
C LYS A 33 3.66 4.25 -4.70
N LYS A 34 2.84 5.27 -4.96
CA LYS A 34 2.05 5.94 -3.92
C LYS A 34 1.05 4.98 -3.28
N LEU A 35 0.41 4.13 -4.07
CA LEU A 35 -0.52 3.12 -3.61
C LEU A 35 0.18 2.10 -2.69
N GLU A 36 1.36 1.63 -3.08
CA GLU A 36 2.13 0.70 -2.24
C GLU A 36 2.56 1.34 -0.91
N GLN A 37 3.06 2.58 -0.96
CA GLN A 37 3.36 3.34 0.25
C GLN A 37 2.11 3.61 1.11
N CYS A 38 0.95 3.77 0.48
CA CYS A 38 -0.33 3.97 1.14
C CYS A 38 -0.75 2.70 1.90
N LYS A 39 -0.65 1.52 1.26
CA LYS A 39 -0.91 0.21 1.88
C LYS A 39 0.05 -0.07 3.03
N GLN A 40 1.34 0.23 2.86
CA GLN A 40 2.33 0.05 3.92
C GLN A 40 2.01 0.94 5.12
N SER A 41 1.66 2.20 4.88
CA SER A 41 1.30 3.15 5.95
C SER A 41 0.01 2.71 6.66
N PHE A 42 -0.97 2.21 5.91
CA PHE A 42 -2.19 1.60 6.46
C PHE A 42 -1.88 0.41 7.38
N SER A 43 -1.03 -0.51 6.92
CA SER A 43 -0.61 -1.68 7.69
C SER A 43 0.11 -1.31 8.98
N VAL A 44 1.02 -0.32 8.94
CA VAL A 44 1.71 0.18 10.13
C VAL A 44 0.73 0.85 11.10
N ALA A 45 -0.24 1.63 10.60
CA ALA A 45 -1.25 2.27 11.44
C ALA A 45 -2.14 1.26 12.19
N HIS A 46 -2.34 0.08 11.62
CA HIS A 46 -3.17 -1.00 12.19
C HIS A 46 -2.36 -2.12 12.86
N ASN A 47 -1.03 -1.98 12.94
CA ASN A 47 -0.19 -2.95 13.60
C ASN A 47 -0.28 -2.78 15.13
N LYS A 48 -0.74 -3.84 15.82
CA LYS A 48 -0.86 -3.89 17.29
C LYS A 48 0.46 -3.69 18.02
N ASP A 49 1.58 -3.98 17.36
CA ASP A 49 2.94 -3.84 17.93
C ASP A 49 3.53 -2.43 17.72
N SER A 50 2.85 -1.56 16.96
CA SER A 50 3.32 -0.20 16.74
C SER A 50 3.05 0.69 17.94
N THR A 51 4.05 1.49 18.33
CA THR A 51 3.82 2.54 19.33
C THR A 51 2.74 3.51 18.86
N GLN A 52 1.96 4.07 19.79
CA GLN A 52 0.88 5.01 19.45
C GLN A 52 1.34 6.15 18.56
N LYS A 53 2.53 6.72 18.82
CA LYS A 53 3.10 7.80 17.99
C LYS A 53 3.38 7.35 16.56
N VAL A 54 3.89 6.14 16.38
CA VAL A 54 4.15 5.55 15.05
C VAL A 54 2.83 5.27 14.33
N ALA A 55 1.84 4.71 15.02
CA ALA A 55 0.53 4.43 14.44
C ALA A 55 -0.17 5.71 13.96
N VAL A 56 -0.19 6.78 14.77
CA VAL A 56 -0.78 8.07 14.39
C VAL A 56 -0.03 8.71 13.20
N ALA A 57 1.30 8.68 13.20
CA ALA A 57 2.08 9.21 12.08
C ALA A 57 1.83 8.42 10.79
N ALA A 58 1.72 7.10 10.89
CA ALA A 58 1.41 6.23 9.76
C ALA A 58 -0.02 6.48 9.24
N GLN A 59 -0.99 6.71 10.12
CA GLN A 59 -2.36 7.07 9.72
C GLN A 59 -2.41 8.41 8.98
N LEU A 60 -1.71 9.43 9.49
CA LEU A 60 -1.62 10.72 8.80
C LEU A 60 -1.00 10.56 7.40
N LYS A 61 0.07 9.77 7.30
CA LYS A 61 0.73 9.47 6.02
C LYS A 61 -0.19 8.72 5.06
N HIS A 62 -0.93 7.73 5.55
CA HIS A 62 -1.94 6.99 4.79
C HIS A 62 -2.99 7.95 4.19
N LEU A 63 -3.65 8.77 5.01
CA LEU A 63 -4.66 9.73 4.55
C LEU A 63 -4.12 10.75 3.55
N LYS A 64 -2.87 11.20 3.75
CA LYS A 64 -2.20 12.10 2.80
C LYS A 64 -2.02 11.43 1.44
N LEU A 65 -1.47 10.21 1.41
CA LEU A 65 -1.25 9.46 0.18
C LEU A 65 -2.58 9.13 -0.52
N MET A 66 -3.62 8.75 0.22
CA MET A 66 -4.95 8.55 -0.33
C MET A 66 -5.47 9.78 -1.08
N LYS A 67 -5.38 10.96 -0.45
CA LYS A 67 -5.81 12.22 -1.06
C LYS A 67 -5.03 12.52 -2.34
N GLU A 68 -3.71 12.32 -2.33
CA GLU A 68 -2.87 12.54 -3.51
C GLU A 68 -3.23 11.57 -4.65
N ILE A 69 -3.42 10.29 -4.36
CA ILE A 69 -3.82 9.29 -5.36
C ILE A 69 -5.17 9.64 -5.96
N ILE A 70 -6.18 9.96 -5.14
CA ILE A 70 -7.51 10.35 -5.63
C ILE A 70 -7.43 11.60 -6.51
N HIS A 71 -6.63 12.59 -6.12
CA HIS A 71 -6.43 13.79 -6.93
C HIS A 71 -5.82 13.46 -8.30
N GLU A 72 -4.74 12.67 -8.33
CA GLU A 72 -4.10 12.24 -9.58
C GLU A 72 -5.04 11.41 -10.45
N LEU A 73 -5.81 10.48 -9.86
CA LEU A 73 -6.80 9.69 -10.59
C LEU A 73 -7.91 10.57 -11.18
N ASN A 74 -8.40 11.55 -10.44
CA ASN A 74 -9.42 12.48 -10.94
C ASN A 74 -8.90 13.33 -12.10
N VAL A 75 -7.66 13.81 -12.01
CA VAL A 75 -7.01 14.55 -13.10
C VAL A 75 -6.85 13.66 -14.33
N LYS A 76 -6.39 12.42 -14.15
CA LYS A 76 -6.27 11.45 -15.26
C LYS A 76 -7.63 11.15 -15.88
N ASN A 77 -8.65 10.85 -15.06
CA ASN A 77 -10.00 10.49 -15.53
C ASN A 77 -10.71 11.63 -16.28
N ALA A 78 -10.29 12.88 -16.09
CA ALA A 78 -10.79 14.02 -16.86
C ALA A 78 -10.21 14.07 -18.29
N ASP A 79 -9.14 13.33 -18.58
CA ASP A 79 -8.58 13.23 -19.93
C ASP A 79 -9.46 12.35 -20.82
N LYS A 80 -9.95 12.94 -21.92
CA LYS A 80 -10.83 12.28 -22.89
C LYS A 80 -10.14 11.20 -23.74
N LYS A 81 -8.82 11.04 -23.60
CA LYS A 81 -8.02 10.08 -24.37
C LYS A 81 -7.72 8.77 -23.63
N MET A 82 -8.29 8.57 -22.45
CA MET A 82 -8.06 7.37 -21.65
C MET A 82 -8.60 6.11 -22.35
N THR A 83 -7.78 5.07 -22.37
CA THR A 83 -8.17 3.74 -22.84
C THR A 83 -9.05 3.02 -21.80
N ASN A 84 -9.80 2.01 -22.23
CA ASN A 84 -10.61 1.20 -21.31
C ASN A 84 -9.75 0.51 -20.24
N ASP A 85 -8.53 0.09 -20.58
CA ASP A 85 -7.61 -0.58 -19.66
C ASP A 85 -7.12 0.38 -18.57
N GLU A 86 -6.76 1.61 -18.94
CA GLU A 86 -6.37 2.65 -17.98
C GLU A 86 -7.54 3.04 -17.06
N LEU A 87 -8.75 3.13 -17.61
CA LEU A 87 -9.95 3.38 -16.81
C LEU A 87 -10.20 2.26 -15.82
N GLN A 88 -10.09 1.00 -16.26
CA GLN A 88 -10.24 -0.18 -15.39
C GLN A 88 -9.20 -0.17 -14.27
N GLN A 89 -7.92 0.14 -14.57
CA GLN A 89 -6.88 0.28 -13.56
C GLN A 89 -7.22 1.37 -12.53
N ASN A 90 -7.68 2.54 -12.99
CA ASN A 90 -8.07 3.63 -12.09
C ASN A 90 -9.24 3.24 -11.18
N VAL A 91 -10.23 2.51 -11.70
CA VAL A 91 -11.35 1.96 -10.92
C VAL A 91 -10.85 0.96 -9.87
N MET A 92 -9.93 0.06 -10.22
CA MET A 92 -9.35 -0.90 -9.26
C MET A 92 -8.62 -0.19 -8.12
N VAL A 93 -7.81 0.84 -8.43
CA VAL A 93 -7.12 1.63 -7.41
C VAL A 93 -8.13 2.31 -6.48
N MET A 94 -9.18 2.94 -7.04
CA MET A 94 -10.24 3.56 -6.23
C MET A 94 -10.96 2.55 -5.34
N SER A 95 -11.27 1.36 -5.84
CA SER A 95 -11.87 0.27 -5.04
C SER A 95 -11.02 -0.07 -3.83
N HIS A 96 -9.72 -0.22 -4.04
CA HIS A 96 -8.81 -0.57 -2.95
C HIS A 96 -8.66 0.54 -1.90
N LEU A 97 -8.67 1.80 -2.34
CA LEU A 97 -8.71 2.95 -1.43
C LEU A 97 -9.99 2.97 -0.58
N LEU A 98 -11.15 2.67 -1.19
CA LEU A 98 -12.43 2.61 -0.48
C LEU A 98 -12.46 1.47 0.55
N GLU A 99 -11.91 0.29 0.21
CA GLU A 99 -11.79 -0.83 1.14
C GLU A 99 -11.01 -0.46 2.41
N MET A 100 -9.87 0.24 2.24
CA MET A 100 -9.08 0.71 3.39
C MET A 100 -9.87 1.71 4.25
N LEU A 101 -10.58 2.67 3.64
CA LEU A 101 -11.43 3.63 4.36
C LEU A 101 -12.58 2.98 5.13
N VAL A 102 -13.24 2.00 4.51
CA VAL A 102 -14.32 1.24 5.17
C VAL A 102 -13.75 0.50 6.37
N THR A 103 -12.59 -0.13 6.22
CA THR A 103 -11.89 -0.83 7.32
C THR A 103 -11.55 0.11 8.47
N GLU A 104 -11.02 1.32 8.19
CA GLU A 104 -10.75 2.32 9.23
C GLU A 104 -12.02 2.71 10.00
N ASN A 105 -13.15 2.90 9.30
CA ASN A 105 -14.40 3.33 9.90
C ASN A 105 -15.10 2.21 10.68
N LEU A 106 -15.01 0.97 10.22
CA LEU A 106 -15.55 -0.19 10.93
C LEU A 106 -14.75 -0.45 12.23
N ASN A 107 -13.42 -0.39 12.18
CA ASN A 107 -12.57 -0.53 13.37
C ASN A 107 -12.87 0.54 14.43
N LYS A 108 -13.15 1.79 14.02
CA LYS A 108 -13.55 2.86 14.95
C LYS A 108 -14.88 2.58 15.64
N LYS A 109 -15.86 1.99 14.94
CA LYS A 109 -17.15 1.60 15.51
C LYS A 109 -17.01 0.45 16.50
N GLU A 110 -16.21 -0.56 16.20
CA GLU A 110 -16.00 -1.68 17.12
C GLU A 110 -15.35 -1.22 18.43
N ASN A 111 -14.35 -0.33 18.35
CA ASN A 111 -13.69 0.23 19.53
C ASN A 111 -14.62 1.09 20.40
N SER A 112 -15.61 1.78 19.82
CA SER A 112 -16.58 2.55 20.61
C SER A 112 -17.63 1.67 21.29
N TRP A 113 -17.87 0.45 20.80
CA TRP A 113 -18.79 -0.51 21.40
C TRP A 113 -18.14 -1.27 22.56
N ASN A 114 -16.84 -1.57 22.46
CA ASN A 114 -16.06 -2.26 23.48
C ASN A 114 -15.70 -1.39 24.72
N LEU A 115 -16.09 -0.11 24.75
CA LEU A 115 -15.90 0.78 25.91
C LEU A 115 -17.16 0.92 26.80
N ASN A 116 -18.27 0.26 26.44
CA ASN A 116 -19.55 0.35 27.15
C ASN A 116 -19.96 -0.94 27.89
N TYR A 117 -19.02 -1.83 28.19
CA TYR A 117 -19.26 -3.03 29.00
C TYR A 117 -18.33 -3.08 30.22
#